data_AF-A0A916UJA6-F1
#
_entry.id   AF-A0A916UJA6-F1
#
_cell.length_a   1.000
_cell.length_b   1.000
_cell.length_c   1.000
_cell.angle_alpha   90.00
_cell.angle_beta   90.00
_cell.angle_gamma   90.00
#
_symmetry.space_group_name_H-M   'P 1'
#
loop_
_entity.id
_entity.type
_entity.pdbx_description
1 polymer ?
#
loop_
_entity_poly.entity_id
_entity_poly.type
_entity_poly.pdbx_seq_one_letter_code
_entity_poly.pdbx_strand_id
1 'polypeptide(L)'
;MTTSNVQATANKVDTTSQSGTLTTTQGNTTIADTVVAKIAGIAAREVNGVHALGGATSRAFGAIRERIPGGTTNLSQGISVEVGERQAAVDADIVADYGVSIPELAKGIRRNVISAIEQMTGLEVIEVNVTVHDVYIESEDDNEEDARTEARVQ
;
A
#
# COMPACT_ATOMS: atom_id res chain seq x y z
N MET A 1 -3.56 67.39 -19.45
CA MET A 1 -4.10 66.51 -18.40
C MET A 1 -4.02 65.08 -18.95
N THR A 2 -2.85 64.43 -18.95
CA THR A 2 -2.36 63.46 -17.90
C THR A 2 -3.50 62.55 -17.42
N THR A 3 -3.47 61.21 -17.50
CA THR A 3 -2.37 60.24 -17.34
C THR A 3 -2.72 58.86 -17.93
N SER A 4 -1.73 58.25 -18.57
CA SER A 4 -1.16 56.90 -18.33
C SER A 4 -2.05 55.82 -17.71
N ASN A 5 -2.25 54.70 -18.43
CA ASN A 5 -2.68 53.44 -17.83
C ASN A 5 -1.49 52.46 -17.74
N VAL A 6 -1.20 52.05 -16.51
CA VAL A 6 -0.01 51.32 -16.08
C VAL A 6 -0.20 49.83 -16.26
N GLN A 7 0.84 49.21 -16.82
CA GLN A 7 1.10 47.79 -16.91
C GLN A 7 1.13 47.16 -15.50
N ALA A 8 0.19 46.27 -15.19
CA ALA A 8 0.20 45.51 -13.95
C ALA A 8 0.44 44.03 -14.27
N THR A 9 1.69 43.63 -14.06
CA THR A 9 2.19 42.26 -13.94
C THR A 9 1.47 41.53 -12.80
N ALA A 10 0.52 40.65 -13.12
CA ALA A 10 0.00 39.68 -12.16
C ALA A 10 0.93 38.46 -12.15
N ASN A 11 1.78 38.44 -11.12
CA ASN A 11 2.68 37.36 -10.75
C ASN A 11 1.88 36.04 -10.67
N LYS A 12 2.09 35.15 -11.64
CA LYS A 12 1.54 33.79 -11.61
C LYS A 12 2.32 33.05 -10.54
N VAL A 13 1.78 33.04 -9.31
CA VAL A 13 2.32 32.24 -8.21
C VAL A 13 2.29 30.80 -8.66
N ASP A 14 3.48 30.30 -8.97
CA ASP A 14 3.76 28.93 -9.34
C ASP A 14 3.34 28.05 -8.16
N THR A 15 2.12 27.53 -8.25
CA THR A 15 1.52 26.65 -7.24
C THR A 15 2.00 25.24 -7.54
N THR A 16 3.32 25.04 -7.57
CA THR A 16 3.91 23.71 -7.68
C THR A 16 4.13 23.20 -6.27
N SER A 17 3.28 22.24 -5.91
CA SER A 17 3.22 21.47 -4.68
C SER A 17 4.59 21.24 -4.05
N GLN A 18 4.74 21.69 -2.80
CA GLN A 18 5.84 21.29 -1.93
C GLN A 18 5.64 19.84 -1.47
N SER A 19 5.83 18.87 -2.38
CA SER A 19 6.10 17.50 -1.97
C SER A 19 7.56 17.46 -1.51
N GLY A 20 7.75 17.28 -0.20
CA GLY A 20 9.03 17.45 0.50
C GLY A 20 10.22 16.89 -0.26
N THR A 21 11.19 17.73 -0.57
CA THR A 21 12.40 17.29 -1.25
C THR A 21 13.17 16.35 -0.33
N LEU A 22 13.26 15.07 -0.71
CA LEU A 22 14.05 14.05 0.00
C LEU A 22 15.55 14.41 0.10
N THR A 23 16.00 15.36 -0.71
CA THR A 23 17.34 15.93 -0.70
C THR A 23 17.28 17.40 -0.29
N THR A 24 18.08 17.78 0.70
CA THR A 24 18.23 19.17 1.16
C THR A 24 19.71 19.54 1.25
N THR A 25 20.01 20.82 1.47
CA THR A 25 21.40 21.27 1.75
C THR A 25 22.01 20.62 2.99
N GLN A 26 21.17 20.06 3.88
CA GLN A 26 21.60 19.42 5.13
C GLN A 26 21.77 17.89 5.00
N GLY A 27 21.42 17.28 3.87
CA GLY A 27 21.57 15.84 3.65
C GLY A 27 20.54 15.23 2.72
N ASN A 28 20.65 13.91 2.53
CA ASN A 28 19.75 13.11 1.70
C ASN A 28 19.03 12.06 2.55
N THR A 29 17.73 11.89 2.31
CA THR A 29 16.89 10.85 2.92
C THR A 29 16.58 9.80 1.87
N THR A 30 16.95 8.55 2.13
CA THR A 30 16.59 7.41 1.29
C THR A 30 15.67 6.49 2.07
N ILE A 31 14.58 6.06 1.44
CA ILE A 31 13.58 5.21 2.06
C ILE A 31 13.79 3.80 1.52
N ALA A 32 14.01 2.84 2.42
CA ALA A 32 14.23 1.46 2.02
C ALA A 32 12.94 0.84 1.48
N ASP A 33 13.06 -0.02 0.48
CA ASP A 33 11.96 -0.75 -0.16
C ASP A 33 11.11 -1.50 0.88
N THR A 34 11.75 -2.06 1.90
CA THR A 34 11.07 -2.76 3.01
C THR A 34 10.11 -1.89 3.81
N VAL A 35 10.35 -0.57 3.88
CA VAL A 35 9.45 0.38 4.54
C VAL A 35 8.26 0.68 3.65
N VAL A 36 8.51 0.95 2.36
CA VAL A 36 7.45 1.22 1.37
C VAL A 36 6.54 -0.01 1.22
N ALA A 37 7.11 -1.21 1.15
CA ALA A 37 6.36 -2.46 1.08
C ALA A 37 5.46 -2.70 2.31
N LYS A 38 5.90 -2.30 3.50
CA LYS A 38 5.06 -2.37 4.71
C LYS A 38 3.88 -1.39 4.65
N ILE A 39 4.13 -0.14 4.23
CA ILE A 39 3.07 0.86 4.06
C ILE A 39 2.05 0.37 3.04
N ALA A 40 2.52 -0.08 1.88
CA ALA A 40 1.70 -0.62 0.81
C ALA A 40 0.90 -1.85 1.26
N GLY A 41 1.51 -2.78 1.99
CA GLY A 41 0.82 -3.97 2.50
C GLY A 41 -0.26 -3.67 3.52
N ILE A 42 -0.03 -2.70 4.40
CA ILE A 42 -1.06 -2.22 5.33
C ILE A 42 -2.20 -1.56 4.55
N ALA A 43 -1.89 -0.61 3.66
CA ALA A 43 -2.88 0.09 2.86
C ALA A 43 -3.69 -0.84 1.96
N ALA A 44 -3.07 -1.88 1.37
CA ALA A 44 -3.79 -2.86 0.56
C ALA A 44 -4.78 -3.68 1.40
N ARG A 45 -4.43 -4.07 2.63
CA ARG A 45 -5.30 -4.83 3.55
C ARG A 45 -6.49 -4.03 4.08
N GLU A 46 -6.38 -2.70 4.14
CA GLU A 46 -7.49 -1.83 4.58
C GLU A 46 -8.63 -1.73 3.54
N VAL A 47 -8.40 -2.19 2.31
CA VAL A 47 -9.43 -2.16 1.27
C VAL A 47 -10.38 -3.34 1.45
N ASN A 48 -11.66 -3.03 1.68
CA ASN A 48 -12.73 -4.04 1.77
C ASN A 48 -12.74 -4.95 0.54
N GLY A 49 -12.80 -6.27 0.77
CA GLY A 49 -12.75 -7.29 -0.26
C GLY A 49 -11.36 -7.89 -0.50
N VAL A 50 -10.31 -7.37 0.16
CA VAL A 50 -9.02 -8.06 0.26
C VAL A 50 -9.07 -9.03 1.42
N HIS A 51 -9.15 -10.32 1.11
CA HIS A 51 -9.09 -11.38 2.12
C HIS A 51 -7.67 -11.55 2.66
N ALA A 52 -6.70 -11.67 1.76
CA ALA A 52 -5.30 -11.87 2.10
C ALA A 52 -4.35 -11.31 1.04
N LEU A 53 -3.09 -11.13 1.42
CA LEU A 53 -2.00 -10.77 0.51
C LEU A 53 -1.04 -11.96 0.28
N GLY A 54 -0.60 -12.11 -0.97
CA GLY A 54 0.29 -13.16 -1.47
C GLY A 54 -0.45 -14.41 -1.94
N GLY A 55 0.28 -15.26 -2.69
CA GLY A 55 -0.23 -16.55 -3.15
C GLY A 55 -0.31 -17.61 -2.04
N ALA A 56 -0.87 -18.77 -2.35
CA ALA A 56 -1.06 -19.88 -1.41
C ALA A 56 0.24 -20.34 -0.71
N THR A 57 1.36 -20.32 -1.42
CA THR A 57 2.69 -20.70 -0.89
C THR A 57 3.24 -19.67 0.11
N SER A 58 3.05 -18.38 -0.18
CA SER A 58 3.44 -17.28 0.71
C SER A 58 2.64 -17.32 2.02
N ARG A 59 1.34 -17.63 1.94
CA ARG A 59 0.47 -17.81 3.11
C ARG A 59 0.87 -19.01 3.98
N ALA A 60 1.18 -20.15 3.37
CA ALA A 60 1.63 -21.33 4.12
C ALA A 60 2.92 -21.06 4.91
N PHE A 61 3.88 -20.35 4.33
CA PHE A 61 5.11 -19.96 5.03
C PHE A 61 4.85 -18.90 6.12
N GLY A 62 3.95 -17.94 5.87
CA GLY A 62 3.52 -16.95 6.86
C GLY A 62 2.88 -17.60 8.10
N ALA A 63 1.91 -18.49 7.88
CA ALA A 63 1.18 -19.19 8.95
C ALA A 63 2.10 -20.08 9.80
N ILE A 64 3.08 -20.74 9.20
CA ILE A 64 4.07 -21.54 9.95
C ILE A 64 4.96 -20.63 10.80
N ARG A 65 5.34 -19.46 10.28
CA ARG A 65 6.23 -18.52 10.98
C ARG A 65 5.54 -17.79 12.13
N GLU A 66 4.24 -17.52 12.01
CA GLU A 66 3.41 -16.94 13.09
C GLU A 66 3.24 -17.88 14.29
N ARG A 67 3.36 -19.20 14.06
CA ARG A 67 3.32 -20.23 15.12
C ARG A 67 4.65 -20.42 15.85
N ILE A 68 5.72 -19.74 15.43
CA ILE A 68 7.03 -19.80 16.12
C ILE A 68 7.03 -18.73 17.23
N PRO A 69 7.42 -19.06 18.48
CA PRO A 69 7.57 -18.07 19.54
C PRO A 69 8.59 -16.98 19.12
N GLY A 70 8.11 -15.74 18.93
CA GLY A 70 8.91 -14.62 18.43
C GLY A 70 8.84 -14.38 16.91
N GLY A 71 7.98 -15.09 16.19
CA GLY A 71 7.67 -14.82 14.79
C GLY A 71 6.92 -13.50 14.62
N THR A 72 7.30 -12.70 13.63
CA THR A 72 6.62 -11.43 13.30
C THR A 72 5.68 -11.63 12.11
N THR A 73 4.46 -11.09 12.20
CA THR A 73 3.50 -11.06 11.09
C THR A 73 4.13 -10.33 9.91
N ASN A 74 4.20 -11.00 8.76
CA ASN A 74 4.88 -10.45 7.59
C ASN A 74 3.95 -9.47 6.86
N LEU A 75 3.94 -8.22 7.33
CA LEU A 75 3.08 -7.14 6.83
C LEU A 75 3.34 -6.76 5.35
N SER A 76 4.50 -7.14 4.80
CA SER A 76 4.86 -6.93 3.39
C SER A 76 4.64 -8.17 2.51
N GLN A 77 4.06 -9.25 3.05
CA GLN A 77 3.81 -10.45 2.26
C GLN A 77 2.86 -10.15 1.09
N GLY A 78 3.22 -10.63 -0.11
CA GLY A 78 2.43 -10.38 -1.32
C GLY A 78 2.59 -8.98 -1.89
N ILE A 79 3.52 -8.19 -1.38
CA ILE A 79 3.86 -6.87 -1.91
C ILE A 79 5.33 -6.87 -2.30
N SER A 80 5.59 -6.57 -3.58
CA SER A 80 6.93 -6.28 -4.07
C SER A 80 6.99 -4.80 -4.42
N VAL A 81 8.10 -4.15 -4.06
CA VAL A 81 8.30 -2.72 -4.33
C VAL A 81 9.69 -2.52 -4.88
N GLU A 82 9.79 -1.68 -5.89
CA GLU A 82 11.04 -1.11 -6.38
C GLU A 82 11.03 0.38 -6.11
N VAL A 83 12.04 0.88 -5.39
CA VAL A 83 12.18 2.30 -5.04
C VAL A 83 13.38 2.90 -5.78
N GLY A 84 13.12 3.96 -6.53
CA GLY A 84 14.14 4.82 -7.13
C GLY A 84 14.49 5.99 -6.21
N GLU A 85 15.13 7.02 -6.77
CA GLU A 85 15.50 8.22 -5.98
C GLU A 85 14.29 9.01 -5.48
N ARG A 86 13.22 9.04 -6.28
CA ARG A 86 11.99 9.81 -6.00
C ARG A 86 10.71 9.05 -6.33
N GLN A 87 10.84 7.87 -6.91
CA GLN A 87 9.73 7.13 -7.50
C GLN A 87 9.59 5.76 -6.85
N ALA A 88 8.38 5.21 -6.84
CA ALA A 88 8.10 3.85 -6.41
C ALA A 88 7.19 3.14 -7.41
N ALA A 89 7.50 1.87 -7.68
CA ALA A 89 6.62 0.93 -8.37
C ALA A 89 6.21 -0.17 -7.39
N VAL A 90 4.93 -0.57 -7.44
CA VAL A 90 4.38 -1.56 -6.51
C VAL A 90 3.67 -2.66 -7.27
N ASP A 91 4.00 -3.91 -6.96
CA ASP A 91 3.25 -5.09 -7.38
C ASP A 91 2.56 -5.70 -6.15
N ALA A 92 1.24 -5.88 -6.24
CA ALA A 92 0.41 -6.42 -5.17
C ALA A 92 -0.27 -7.72 -5.60
N ASP A 93 0.06 -8.80 -4.91
CA ASP A 93 -0.56 -10.10 -5.04
C ASP A 93 -1.64 -10.27 -3.98
N ILE A 94 -2.87 -10.59 -4.37
CA ILE A 94 -4.01 -10.66 -3.45
C ILE A 94 -4.85 -11.93 -3.62
N VAL A 95 -5.59 -12.25 -2.56
CA VAL A 95 -6.77 -13.13 -2.58
C VAL A 95 -7.98 -12.24 -2.29
N ALA A 96 -9.00 -12.31 -3.13
CA ALA A 96 -10.20 -11.49 -3.00
C ALA A 96 -11.33 -12.27 -2.31
N ASP A 97 -12.24 -11.60 -1.61
CA ASP A 97 -13.45 -12.24 -1.10
C ASP A 97 -14.43 -12.57 -2.24
N TYR A 98 -15.19 -13.67 -2.10
CA TYR A 98 -16.26 -13.99 -3.03
C TYR A 98 -17.34 -12.90 -3.06
N GLY A 99 -17.83 -12.59 -4.26
CA GLY A 99 -18.90 -11.61 -4.45
C GLY A 99 -18.44 -10.17 -4.63
N VAL A 100 -17.13 -9.88 -4.55
CA VAL A 100 -16.60 -8.53 -4.82
C VAL A 100 -16.28 -8.33 -6.30
N SER A 101 -16.46 -7.11 -6.78
CA SER A 101 -16.07 -6.74 -8.15
C SER A 101 -14.56 -6.54 -8.22
N ILE A 102 -13.84 -7.50 -8.84
CA ILE A 102 -12.38 -7.46 -8.98
C ILE A 102 -11.86 -6.14 -9.61
N PRO A 103 -12.47 -5.58 -10.67
CA PRO A 103 -12.01 -4.31 -11.22
C PRO A 103 -12.12 -3.14 -10.23
N GLU A 104 -13.21 -3.06 -9.46
CA GLU A 104 -13.37 -1.99 -8.46
C GLU A 104 -12.50 -2.23 -7.22
N LEU A 105 -12.30 -3.48 -6.80
CA LEU A 105 -11.35 -3.85 -5.76
C LEU A 105 -9.93 -3.41 -6.13
N ALA A 106 -9.44 -3.80 -7.31
CA ALA A 106 -8.11 -3.43 -7.76
C ALA A 106 -7.93 -1.91 -7.86
N LYS A 107 -8.97 -1.18 -8.27
CA LYS A 107 -8.98 0.28 -8.31
C LYS A 107 -8.95 0.90 -6.91
N GLY A 108 -9.64 0.30 -5.94
CA GLY A 108 -9.58 0.67 -4.53
C GLY A 108 -8.18 0.50 -3.96
N ILE A 109 -7.57 -0.67 -4.20
CA ILE A 109 -6.19 -0.98 -3.79
C ILE A 109 -5.21 0.03 -4.36
N ARG A 110 -5.23 0.27 -5.69
CA ARG A 110 -4.34 1.25 -6.33
C ARG A 110 -4.46 2.62 -5.66
N ARG A 111 -5.68 3.13 -5.47
CA ARG A 111 -5.91 4.44 -4.84
C ARG A 111 -5.37 4.51 -3.41
N ASN A 112 -5.65 3.48 -2.59
CA ASN A 112 -5.23 3.50 -1.20
C ASN A 112 -3.71 3.39 -1.06
N VAL A 113 -3.09 2.48 -1.81
CA VAL A 113 -1.63 2.28 -1.82
C VAL A 113 -0.91 3.54 -2.30
N ILE A 114 -1.33 4.14 -3.42
CA ILE A 114 -0.75 5.39 -3.93
C ILE A 114 -0.85 6.47 -2.86
N SER A 115 -2.05 6.69 -2.32
CA SER A 115 -2.28 7.74 -1.33
C SER A 115 -1.41 7.56 -0.08
N ALA A 116 -1.30 6.33 0.43
CA ALA A 116 -0.51 6.05 1.63
C ALA A 116 1.00 6.27 1.40
N ILE A 117 1.54 5.76 0.29
CA ILE A 117 2.97 5.92 -0.02
C ILE A 117 3.30 7.39 -0.24
N GLU A 118 2.56 8.10 -1.09
CA GLU A 118 2.86 9.50 -1.42
C GLU A 118 2.78 10.39 -0.18
N GLN A 119 1.76 10.21 0.67
CA GLN A 119 1.58 11.01 1.88
C GLN A 119 2.62 10.72 2.97
N MET A 120 3.02 9.47 3.15
CA MET A 120 3.93 9.08 4.24
C MET A 120 5.41 9.21 3.87
N THR A 121 5.73 9.04 2.58
CA THR A 121 7.13 8.94 2.12
C THR A 121 7.57 10.11 1.25
N GLY A 122 6.62 10.83 0.62
CA GLY A 122 6.94 11.86 -0.37
C GLY A 122 7.49 11.32 -1.70
N LEU A 123 7.50 9.99 -1.90
CA LEU A 123 7.79 9.35 -3.18
C LEU A 123 6.60 9.52 -4.13
N GLU A 124 6.87 9.61 -5.42
CA GLU A 124 5.88 9.58 -6.50
C GLU A 124 5.62 8.13 -6.91
N VAL A 125 4.36 7.67 -6.88
CA VAL A 125 4.05 6.30 -7.28
C VAL A 125 3.77 6.26 -8.78
N ILE A 126 4.64 5.60 -9.55
CA ILE A 126 4.52 5.55 -11.01
C ILE A 126 3.46 4.54 -11.46
N GLU A 127 3.37 3.41 -10.78
CA GLU A 127 2.43 2.35 -11.08
C GLU A 127 2.15 1.48 -9.86
N VAL A 128 0.95 0.90 -9.85
CA VAL A 128 0.55 -0.13 -8.91
C VAL A 128 -0.15 -1.24 -9.68
N ASN A 129 0.52 -2.37 -9.82
CA ASN A 129 -0.01 -3.57 -10.46
C ASN A 129 -0.67 -4.45 -9.41
N VAL A 130 -1.83 -5.01 -9.76
CA VAL A 130 -2.59 -5.88 -8.84
C VAL A 130 -2.87 -7.21 -9.53
N THR A 131 -2.35 -8.28 -8.95
CA THR A 131 -2.55 -9.67 -9.39
C THR A 131 -3.47 -10.37 -8.40
N VAL A 132 -4.60 -10.88 -8.88
CA VAL A 132 -5.53 -11.67 -8.05
C VAL A 132 -5.23 -13.15 -8.28
N HIS A 133 -4.72 -13.83 -7.25
CA HIS A 133 -4.34 -15.25 -7.33
C HIS A 133 -5.52 -16.18 -7.09
N ASP A 134 -6.44 -15.78 -6.22
CA ASP A 134 -7.52 -16.65 -5.76
C ASP A 134 -8.74 -15.85 -5.26
N VAL A 135 -9.86 -16.53 -5.10
CA VAL A 135 -11.09 -15.99 -4.50
C VAL A 135 -11.45 -16.83 -3.29
N TYR A 136 -11.48 -16.22 -2.11
CA TYR A 136 -11.89 -16.85 -0.88
C TYR A 136 -13.41 -17.05 -0.87
N ILE A 137 -13.84 -18.29 -0.61
CA ILE A 137 -15.24 -18.66 -0.42
C ILE A 137 -15.32 -19.19 1.01
N GLU A 138 -16.14 -18.54 1.83
CA GLU A 138 -16.38 -19.01 3.19
C GLU A 138 -17.06 -20.37 3.14
N SER A 139 -16.37 -21.39 3.65
CA SER A 139 -16.87 -22.75 3.74
C SER A 139 -17.28 -23.07 5.17
N GLU A 140 -18.29 -23.94 5.36
CA GLU A 140 -18.84 -24.23 6.70
C GLU A 140 -17.77 -24.81 7.67
N ASP A 141 -16.66 -25.36 7.16
CA ASP A 141 -15.58 -25.96 7.94
C ASP A 141 -14.56 -24.96 8.53
N ASP A 142 -14.46 -23.73 7.99
CA ASP A 142 -13.47 -22.73 8.45
C ASP A 142 -13.85 -22.09 9.81
N ASN A 143 -15.13 -22.16 10.19
CA ASN A 143 -15.66 -21.58 11.43
C ASN A 143 -15.17 -22.30 12.71
N GLU A 144 -14.61 -23.51 12.60
CA GLU A 144 -14.19 -24.30 13.76
C GLU A 144 -12.75 -24.02 14.23
N GLU A 145 -11.87 -23.45 13.41
CA GLU A 145 -10.46 -23.17 13.79
C GLU A 145 -10.31 -21.90 14.64
N ASP A 146 -11.09 -20.85 14.38
CA ASP A 146 -11.08 -19.62 15.18
C ASP A 146 -11.68 -19.83 16.58
N ALA A 147 -12.77 -20.59 16.69
CA ALA A 147 -13.42 -20.91 17.96
C ALA A 147 -12.54 -21.76 18.91
N ARG A 148 -11.65 -22.60 18.36
CA ARG A 148 -10.73 -23.44 19.17
C ARG A 148 -9.52 -22.66 19.71
N THR A 149 -9.19 -21.51 19.11
CA THR A 149 -8.08 -20.66 19.56
C THR A 149 -8.49 -19.81 20.77
N GLU A 150 -9.72 -19.29 20.79
CA GLU A 150 -10.25 -18.54 21.94
C GLU A 150 -10.52 -19.44 23.17
N ALA A 151 -10.92 -20.70 22.96
CA ALA A 151 -11.19 -21.63 24.06
C ALA A 151 -9.93 -22.09 24.83
N ARG A 152 -8.72 -21.82 24.34
CA ARG A 152 -7.46 -22.23 24.97
C ARG A 152 -6.78 -21.15 25.82
N VAL A 153 -7.34 -19.94 25.85
CA VAL A 153 -6.82 -18.80 26.64
C VAL A 153 -7.66 -18.50 27.90
N GLN A 154 -8.53 -19.41 28.31
CA GLN A 154 -9.31 -19.31 29.55
C GLN A 154 -8.95 -20.42 30.56
#